data_AF-A0A382K606-F1
#
_entry.id   AF-A0A382K606-F1
#
_cell.length_a   1.000
_cell.length_b   1.000
_cell.length_c   1.000
_cell.angle_alpha   90.00
_cell.angle_beta   90.00
_cell.angle_gamma   90.00
#
_symmetry.space_group_name_H-M   'P 1'
#
loop_
_entity.id
_entity.type
_entity.pdbx_description
1 polymer ?
#
loop_
_entity_poly.entity_id
_entity_poly.type
_entity_poly.pdbx_seq_one_letter_code
_entity_poly.pdbx_strand_id
1 'polypeptide(L)'
;MELTFGNAATKIIGSTGFSSLTLGDGTMILVACVLLYLAIWKKFEPLLLLPIGFGCLLANLPLSMMASTDSGGLLNFFYQGVKHEILPPLVFLGVGALTDFGPLLANPST
;
A
#
# COMPACT_ATOMS: atom_id res chain seq x y z
N MET A 1 23.86 -27.16 26.95
CA MET A 1 23.33 -25.80 26.69
C MET A 1 24.53 -24.90 26.46
N GLU A 2 25.09 -24.92 25.25
CA GLU A 2 26.23 -24.07 24.87
C GLU A 2 25.66 -22.85 24.13
N LEU A 3 25.31 -21.81 24.88
CA LEU A 3 25.01 -20.49 24.30
C LEU A 3 26.33 -19.84 23.86
N THR A 4 26.94 -20.40 22.80
CA THR A 4 28.05 -19.76 22.11
C THR A 4 27.52 -18.53 21.36
N PHE A 5 28.12 -17.36 21.58
CA PHE A 5 27.76 -16.10 20.92
C PHE A 5 27.67 -16.24 19.38
N GLY A 6 28.50 -17.10 18.78
CA GLY A 6 28.44 -17.41 17.36
C GLY A 6 27.13 -18.08 16.91
N ASN A 7 26.59 -19.01 17.70
CA ASN A 7 25.31 -19.67 17.39
C ASN A 7 24.11 -18.76 17.66
N ALA A 8 24.21 -17.85 18.62
CA ALA A 8 23.19 -16.84 18.86
C ALA A 8 23.15 -15.82 17.71
N ALA A 9 24.32 -15.38 17.22
CA ALA A 9 24.42 -14.45 16.10
C ALA A 9 23.88 -15.06 14.79
N THR A 10 24.21 -16.31 14.49
CA THR A 10 23.68 -16.99 13.28
C THR A 10 22.17 -17.23 13.36
N LYS A 11 21.65 -17.52 14.56
CA LYS A 11 20.20 -17.68 14.77
C LYS A 11 19.44 -16.37 14.63
N ILE A 12 20.00 -15.25 15.11
CA ILE A 12 19.43 -13.92 14.93
C ILE A 12 19.43 -13.53 13.44
N ILE A 13 20.56 -13.72 12.75
CA ILE A 13 20.66 -13.42 11.32
C ILE A 13 19.67 -14.28 10.51
N GLY A 14 19.56 -15.57 10.82
CA GLY A 14 18.62 -16.48 10.15
C GLY A 14 17.15 -16.26 10.51
N SER A 15 16.84 -15.71 11.70
CA SER A 15 15.46 -15.37 12.10
C SER A 15 15.05 -13.94 11.72
N THR A 16 15.97 -13.11 11.22
CA THR A 16 15.67 -11.73 10.86
C THR A 16 14.97 -11.70 9.50
N GLY A 17 13.96 -10.84 9.34
CA GLY A 17 13.21 -10.68 8.08
C GLY A 17 14.05 -10.31 6.85
N PHE A 18 15.31 -9.89 7.04
CA PHE A 18 16.27 -9.73 5.95
C PHE A 18 16.67 -11.05 5.29
N SER A 19 16.61 -12.18 6.00
CA SER A 19 16.93 -13.50 5.45
C SER A 19 15.84 -14.06 4.53
N SER A 20 14.60 -13.55 4.65
CA SER A 20 13.45 -14.01 3.85
C SER A 20 13.09 -13.03 2.72
N LEU A 21 13.88 -11.98 2.53
CA LEU A 21 13.60 -10.90 1.59
C LEU A 21 13.86 -11.40 0.17
N THR A 22 12.80 -11.50 -0.63
CA THR A 22 12.97 -11.89 -2.04
C THR A 22 13.41 -10.68 -2.86
N LEU A 23 14.03 -10.94 -4.01
CA LEU A 23 14.44 -9.87 -4.92
C LEU A 23 13.22 -9.06 -5.41
N GLY A 24 12.04 -9.72 -5.54
CA GLY A 24 10.78 -9.08 -5.87
C GLY A 24 10.32 -8.06 -4.82
N ASP A 25 10.34 -8.43 -3.53
CA ASP A 25 9.94 -7.53 -2.43
C ASP A 25 10.81 -6.27 -2.42
N GLY A 26 12.13 -6.44 -2.63
CA GLY A 26 13.07 -5.33 -2.73
C GLY A 26 12.74 -4.35 -3.87
N THR A 27 12.36 -4.87 -5.05
CA THR A 27 11.93 -4.02 -6.17
C THR A 27 10.65 -3.26 -5.88
N MET A 28 9.67 -3.90 -5.25
CA MET A 28 8.39 -3.26 -4.92
C MET A 28 8.51 -2.23 -3.81
N ILE A 29 9.40 -2.43 -2.83
CA ILE A 29 9.73 -1.42 -1.82
C ILE A 29 10.35 -0.18 -2.49
N LEU A 30 11.24 -0.37 -3.48
CA LEU A 30 11.79 0.75 -4.25
C LEU A 30 10.68 1.52 -4.98
N VAL A 31 9.77 0.81 -5.66
CA VAL A 31 8.60 1.43 -6.31
C VAL A 31 7.74 2.18 -5.30
N ALA A 32 7.47 1.60 -4.12
CA ALA A 32 6.69 2.25 -3.08
C ALA A 32 7.34 3.56 -2.60
N CYS A 33 8.66 3.57 -2.41
CA CYS A 33 9.42 4.78 -2.09
C CYS A 33 9.32 5.85 -3.19
N VAL A 34 9.34 5.44 -4.47
CA VAL A 34 9.14 6.36 -5.61
C VAL A 34 7.73 6.97 -5.58
N LEU A 35 6.71 6.17 -5.34
CA LEU A 35 5.32 6.65 -5.23
C LEU A 35 5.15 7.64 -4.07
N LEU A 36 5.73 7.34 -2.90
CA LEU A 36 5.72 8.24 -1.75
C LEU A 36 6.46 9.56 -2.06
N TYR A 37 7.59 9.50 -2.76
CA TYR A 37 8.30 10.68 -3.21
C TYR A 37 7.45 11.55 -4.15
N LEU A 38 6.77 10.95 -5.13
CA LEU A 38 5.88 11.67 -6.04
C LEU A 38 4.70 12.31 -5.32
N ALA A 39 4.12 11.62 -4.33
CA ALA A 39 2.98 12.11 -3.57
C ALA A 39 3.35 13.28 -2.64
N ILE A 40 4.51 13.22 -1.97
CA ILE A 40 4.91 14.22 -0.97
C ILE A 40 5.65 15.41 -1.60
N TRP A 41 6.72 15.13 -2.36
CA TRP A 41 7.59 16.17 -2.88
C TRP A 41 6.97 16.85 -4.10
N LYS A 42 6.52 16.04 -5.06
CA LYS A 42 5.95 16.55 -6.32
C LYS A 42 4.44 16.76 -6.27
N LYS A 43 3.77 16.40 -5.17
CA LYS A 43 2.33 16.59 -4.94
C LYS A 43 1.45 16.02 -6.07
N PHE A 44 1.85 14.91 -6.67
CA PHE A 44 0.98 14.17 -7.59
C PHE A 44 -0.10 13.48 -6.78
N GLU A 45 -1.37 13.87 -7.00
CA GLU A 45 -2.58 13.32 -6.37
C GLU A 45 -2.35 12.86 -4.92
N PRO A 46 -1.94 13.75 -4.01
CA PRO A 46 -1.42 13.36 -2.69
C PRO A 46 -2.46 12.61 -1.86
N LEU A 47 -3.75 12.87 -2.12
CA LEU A 47 -4.85 12.24 -1.40
C LEU A 47 -4.99 10.74 -1.69
N LEU A 48 -4.68 10.31 -2.92
CA LEU A 48 -4.78 8.91 -3.35
C LEU A 48 -3.42 8.22 -3.41
N LEU A 49 -2.42 8.90 -3.97
CA LEU A 49 -1.10 8.32 -4.24
C LEU A 49 -0.32 8.03 -2.95
N LEU A 50 -0.51 8.83 -1.89
CA LEU A 50 0.16 8.62 -0.60
C LEU A 50 -0.35 7.34 0.10
N PRO A 51 -1.68 7.13 0.28
CA PRO A 51 -2.20 5.84 0.77
C PRO A 51 -1.77 4.64 -0.07
N ILE A 52 -1.75 4.77 -1.41
CA ILE A 52 -1.34 3.69 -2.32
C ILE A 52 0.15 3.35 -2.11
N GLY A 53 1.03 4.35 -2.07
CA GLY A 53 2.46 4.15 -1.83
C GLY A 53 2.73 3.51 -0.46
N PHE A 54 2.01 3.94 0.57
CA PHE A 54 2.13 3.37 1.92
C PHE A 54 1.61 1.93 1.99
N GLY A 55 0.45 1.65 1.38
CA GLY A 55 -0.09 0.29 1.29
C GLY A 55 0.83 -0.66 0.53
N CYS A 56 1.44 -0.20 -0.56
CA CYS A 56 2.44 -0.96 -1.33
C CYS A 56 3.68 -1.26 -0.50
N LEU A 57 4.20 -0.29 0.27
CA LEU A 57 5.33 -0.50 1.16
C LEU A 57 5.00 -1.57 2.22
N LEU A 58 3.84 -1.44 2.87
CA LEU A 58 3.41 -2.39 3.90
C LEU A 58 3.19 -3.80 3.34
N ALA A 59 2.57 -3.93 2.16
CA ALA A 59 2.29 -5.23 1.55
C ALA A 59 3.56 -6.04 1.22
N ASN A 60 4.68 -5.36 0.95
CA ASN A 60 5.94 -5.98 0.55
C ASN A 60 6.97 -6.08 1.69
N LEU A 61 6.58 -5.80 2.95
CA LEU A 61 7.47 -6.04 4.09
C LEU A 61 7.58 -7.55 4.41
N PRO A 62 8.80 -8.11 4.52
CA PRO A 62 9.00 -9.52 4.78
C PRO A 62 8.45 -9.91 6.16
N LEU A 63 7.85 -11.10 6.25
CA LEU A 63 7.25 -11.65 7.48
C LEU A 63 6.13 -10.80 8.11
N SER A 64 5.64 -9.76 7.43
CA SER A 64 4.66 -8.84 8.01
C SER A 64 3.24 -9.41 8.04
N MET A 65 2.96 -10.45 7.25
CA MET A 65 1.63 -11.05 7.07
C MET A 65 0.51 -10.03 6.74
N MET A 66 0.85 -8.79 6.36
CA MET A 66 -0.13 -7.70 6.21
C MET A 66 -1.03 -7.89 5.00
N ALA A 67 -0.50 -8.44 3.92
CA ALA A 67 -1.24 -8.78 2.70
C ALA A 67 -1.77 -10.23 2.70
N SER A 68 -1.54 -11.00 3.78
CA SER A 68 -1.95 -12.41 3.82
C SER A 68 -3.48 -12.53 3.77
N THR A 69 -3.98 -13.21 2.73
CA THR A 69 -5.42 -13.42 2.54
C THR A 69 -5.97 -14.48 3.49
N ASP A 70 -5.17 -15.51 3.80
CA ASP A 70 -5.60 -16.66 4.61
C ASP A 70 -5.77 -16.36 6.11
N SER A 71 -4.95 -15.45 6.65
CA SER A 71 -4.93 -15.11 8.07
C SER A 71 -5.68 -13.81 8.42
N GLY A 72 -6.33 -13.17 7.45
CA GLY A 72 -7.00 -11.88 7.68
C GLY A 72 -6.00 -10.75 7.95
N GLY A 73 -4.97 -10.62 7.11
CA GLY A 73 -4.05 -9.48 7.18
C GLY A 73 -4.80 -8.15 7.11
N LEU A 74 -4.31 -7.12 7.82
CA LEU A 74 -4.96 -5.81 7.89
C LEU A 74 -5.30 -5.24 6.50
N LEU A 75 -4.38 -5.37 5.53
CA LEU A 75 -4.61 -4.88 4.17
C LEU A 75 -5.65 -5.71 3.41
N ASN A 76 -5.81 -6.99 3.74
CA ASN A 76 -6.84 -7.84 3.15
C ASN A 76 -8.26 -7.38 3.55
N PHE A 77 -8.46 -6.87 4.78
CA PHE A 77 -9.75 -6.30 5.19
C PHE A 77 -10.12 -5.05 4.38
N PHE A 78 -9.16 -4.17 4.12
CA PHE A 78 -9.39 -3.02 3.23
C PHE A 78 -9.61 -3.47 1.78
N TYR A 79 -8.87 -4.48 1.32
CA TYR A 79 -9.01 -5.02 -0.03
C TYR A 79 -10.38 -5.67 -0.27
N GLN A 80 -11.02 -6.26 0.75
CA GLN A 80 -12.39 -6.77 0.62
C GLN A 80 -13.38 -5.69 0.20
N GLY A 81 -13.23 -4.44 0.68
CA GLY A 81 -14.06 -3.32 0.25
C GLY A 81 -13.89 -2.97 -1.25
N VAL A 82 -12.71 -3.25 -1.82
CA VAL A 82 -12.45 -3.13 -3.27
C VAL A 82 -13.02 -4.34 -4.00
N LYS A 83 -12.80 -5.55 -3.49
CA LYS A 83 -13.28 -6.82 -4.08
C LYS A 83 -14.81 -6.92 -4.15
N HIS A 84 -15.49 -6.37 -3.16
CA HIS A 84 -16.96 -6.25 -3.15
C HIS A 84 -17.46 -5.00 -3.88
N GLU A 85 -16.56 -4.24 -4.51
CA GLU A 85 -16.89 -3.03 -5.27
C GLU A 85 -17.67 -1.99 -4.45
N ILE A 86 -17.43 -1.93 -3.13
CA ILE A 86 -18.09 -0.96 -2.25
C ILE A 86 -17.32 0.37 -2.26
N LEU A 87 -15.99 0.30 -2.22
CA LEU A 87 -15.14 1.49 -2.15
C LEU A 87 -15.17 2.34 -3.44
N PRO A 88 -15.07 1.77 -4.67
CA PRO A 88 -15.05 2.59 -5.88
C PRO A 88 -16.33 3.43 -6.10
N PRO A 89 -17.56 2.87 -6.02
CA PRO A 89 -18.78 3.66 -6.14
C PRO A 89 -18.94 4.72 -5.05
N LEU A 90 -18.47 4.44 -3.83
CA LEU A 90 -18.50 5.41 -2.74
C LEU A 90 -17.59 6.62 -3.01
N VAL A 91 -16.39 6.37 -3.56
CA VAL A 91 -15.49 7.45 -3.99
C VAL A 91 -16.11 8.25 -5.13
N PHE A 92 -16.71 7.58 -6.12
CA PHE A 92 -17.39 8.27 -7.25
C PHE A 92 -18.61 9.07 -6.81
N LEU A 93 -19.38 8.58 -5.82
CA LEU A 93 -20.47 9.35 -5.22
C LEU A 93 -19.94 10.64 -4.59
N GLY A 94 -18.81 10.57 -3.86
CA GLY A 94 -18.16 11.74 -3.28
C GLY A 94 -17.67 12.73 -4.34
N VAL A 95 -17.04 12.25 -5.42
CA VAL A 95 -16.62 13.09 -6.56
C VAL A 95 -17.83 13.76 -7.22
N GLY A 96 -18.91 13.02 -7.45
CA GLY A 96 -20.16 13.55 -8.01
C GLY A 96 -20.80 14.62 -7.12
N ALA A 97 -20.78 14.43 -5.79
CA ALA A 97 -21.28 15.41 -4.83
C ALA A 97 -20.46 16.70 -4.78
N LEU A 98 -19.16 16.64 -5.11
CA LEU A 98 -18.26 17.80 -5.18
C LEU A 98 -18.21 18.45 -6.58
N THR A 99 -18.87 17.85 -7.58
CA THR A 99 -18.85 18.34 -8.96
C THR A 99 -19.84 19.49 -9.13
N ASP A 100 -19.36 20.64 -9.62
CA ASP A 100 -20.21 21.76 -10.01
C ASP A 100 -20.71 21.59 -11.46
N PHE A 101 -22.03 21.53 -11.62
CA PHE A 101 -22.69 21.42 -12.94
C PHE A 101 -23.03 22.77 -13.56
N GLY A 102 -22.85 23.90 -12.86
CA GLY A 102 -23.16 25.24 -13.38
C GLY A 102 -22.53 25.55 -14.74
N PRO A 103 -21.21 25.33 -14.93
CA PRO A 103 -20.54 25.53 -16.22
C PRO A 103 -21.09 24.63 -17.34
N LEU A 104 -21.43 23.37 -17.03
CA LEU A 104 -21.98 22.41 -17.99
C LEU A 104 -23.41 22.78 -18.42
N LEU A 105 -24.25 23.22 -17.48
CA LEU A 105 -25.62 23.63 -17.76
C LEU A 105 -25.71 24.97 -18.49
N ALA A 106 -24.72 25.85 -18.32
CA ALA A 106 -24.67 27.16 -18.97
C ALA A 106 -24.36 27.10 -20.47
N ASN A 107 -23.58 26.10 -20.92
CA ASN A 107 -23.34 25.83 -22.33
C ASN A 107 -23.33 24.32 -22.63
N PRO A 108 -24.49 23.71 -22.91
CA PRO A 108 -24.60 22.26 -23.10
C PRO A 108 -23.93 21.72 -24.37
N SER A 109 -23.28 22.58 -25.17
CA SER A 109 -22.57 22.19 -26.40
C SER A 109 -21.06 21.96 -26.22
N THR A 110 -20.49 22.25 -25.04
CA THR A 110 -19.13 21.86 -24.62
C THR A 110 -19.16 20.58 -23.81
#